data_AF-A0A084CMF1-F1
#
_entry.id   AF-A0A084CMF1-F1
#
_cell.length_a   1.000
_cell.length_b   1.000
_cell.length_c   1.000
_cell.angle_alpha   90.00
_cell.angle_beta   90.00
_cell.angle_gamma   90.00
#
_symmetry.space_group_name_H-M   'P 1'
#
loop_
_entity.id
_entity.type
_entity.pdbx_description
1 polymer ?
#
loop_
_entity_poly.entity_id
_entity_poly.type
_entity_poly.pdbx_seq_one_letter_code
_entity_poly.pdbx_strand_id
1 'polypeptide(L)'
;MLPKVSITATDISEGMLDLCRTGIYDRPAIGSDLSPGRCRNFLDIGNDRVKVKDNIKHLVSFRSQNLVESYKLLGKFDVVFCRDVLICFSIDMKS
;
A
#
# COMPACT_ATOMS: atom_id res chain seq x y z
N MET A 1 21.70 2.33 -0.28
CA MET A 1 20.93 3.14 -1.25
C MET A 1 19.69 2.34 -1.60
N LEU A 2 18.47 2.89 -1.50
CA LEU A 2 17.26 2.18 -1.91
C LEU A 2 17.23 2.11 -3.46
N PRO A 3 16.73 1.02 -4.05
CA PRO A 3 16.59 0.92 -5.51
C PRO A 3 15.66 2.03 -6.03
N LYS A 4 15.86 2.47 -7.29
CA LYS A 4 14.96 3.40 -7.99
C LYS A 4 13.62 2.71 -8.27
N VAL A 5 12.77 2.62 -7.24
CA VAL A 5 11.43 2.05 -7.33
C VAL A 5 10.45 3.11 -6.84
N SER A 6 9.35 3.24 -7.56
CA SER A 6 8.21 4.05 -7.15
C SER A 6 6.96 3.18 -7.20
N ILE A 7 6.16 3.24 -6.15
CA ILE A 7 4.93 2.48 -6.00
C ILE A 7 3.78 3.48 -6.00
N THR A 8 2.81 3.28 -6.88
CA THR A 8 1.52 3.99 -6.79
C THR A 8 0.52 3.03 -6.14
N ALA A 9 0.01 3.41 -4.97
CA ALA A 9 -1.00 2.66 -4.23
C ALA A 9 -2.34 3.39 -4.37
N THR A 10 -3.39 2.65 -4.74
CA THR A 10 -4.72 3.22 -4.97
C THR A 10 -5.80 2.51 -4.19
N ASP A 11 -6.80 3.26 -3.75
CA ASP A 11 -8.02 2.77 -3.13
C ASP A 11 -9.18 3.74 -3.46
N ILE A 12 -10.42 3.30 -3.33
CA ILE A 12 -11.59 4.18 -3.46
C ILE A 12 -11.85 4.97 -2.17
N SER A 13 -11.40 4.45 -1.02
CA SER A 13 -11.60 5.05 0.29
C SER A 13 -10.47 6.03 0.65
N GLU A 14 -10.75 7.34 0.58
CA GLU A 14 -9.79 8.36 1.05
C GLU A 14 -9.43 8.19 2.53
N GLY A 15 -10.38 7.78 3.37
CA GLY A 15 -10.09 7.52 4.79
C GLY A 15 -9.07 6.40 4.99
N MET A 16 -9.12 5.36 4.15
CA MET A 16 -8.11 4.29 4.19
C MET A 16 -6.76 4.77 3.64
N LEU A 17 -6.76 5.59 2.59
CA LEU A 17 -5.54 6.21 2.06
C LEU A 17 -4.88 7.12 3.10
N ASP A 18 -5.66 7.91 3.85
CA ASP A 18 -5.14 8.76 4.93
C ASP A 18 -4.49 7.94 6.03
N LEU A 19 -5.11 6.85 6.47
CA LEU A 19 -4.50 5.91 7.42
C LEU A 19 -3.18 5.36 6.88
N CYS A 20 -3.15 4.90 5.63
CA CYS A 20 -1.94 4.39 4.98
C CYS A 20 -0.83 5.44 4.85
N ARG A 21 -1.19 6.70 4.57
CA ARG A 21 -0.24 7.84 4.53
C ARG A 21 0.43 8.08 5.88
N THR A 22 -0.25 7.81 7.00
CA THR A 22 0.40 7.86 8.33
C THR A 22 1.47 6.78 8.45
N GLY A 23 1.23 5.61 7.88
CA GLY A 23 2.09 4.43 8.01
C GLY A 23 2.18 3.92 9.45
N ILE A 24 1.20 4.24 10.31
CA ILE A 24 1.14 3.84 11.70
C ILE A 24 0.07 2.77 11.86
N TYR A 25 0.47 1.63 12.40
CA TYR A 25 -0.38 0.47 12.60
C TYR A 25 -0.28 0.00 14.03
N ASP A 26 -1.30 -0.69 14.52
CA ASP A 26 -1.23 -1.31 15.83
C ASP A 26 -0.33 -2.54 15.76
N ARG A 27 0.40 -2.84 16.84
CA ARG A 27 1.40 -3.91 16.86
C ARG A 27 0.86 -5.27 16.38
N PRO A 28 -0.37 -5.71 16.71
CA PRO A 28 -0.92 -6.96 16.21
C PRO A 28 -1.15 -6.99 14.69
N ALA A 29 -1.25 -5.83 14.02
CA ALA A 29 -1.39 -5.74 12.58
C ALA A 29 -0.09 -6.09 11.85
N ILE A 30 1.04 -6.04 12.54
CA ILE A 30 2.31 -6.55 12.02
C ILE A 30 2.29 -8.07 12.14
N GLY A 31 1.93 -8.73 11.05
CA GLY A 31 1.85 -10.19 10.98
C GLY A 31 3.15 -10.87 11.41
N SER A 32 3.02 -12.11 11.91
CA SER A 32 4.13 -12.98 12.31
C SER A 32 5.15 -13.27 11.20
N ASP A 33 4.79 -12.96 9.95
CA ASP A 33 5.51 -13.36 8.75
C ASP A 33 6.67 -12.41 8.41
N LEU A 34 6.81 -11.27 9.10
CA LEU A 34 7.96 -10.41 8.95
C LEU A 34 9.14 -10.92 9.78
N SER A 35 10.22 -11.32 9.10
CA SER A 35 11.48 -11.67 9.77
C SER A 35 11.98 -10.52 10.67
N PRO A 36 12.69 -10.82 11.77
CA PRO A 36 13.25 -9.79 12.65
C PRO A 36 14.14 -8.77 11.92
N GLY A 37 14.85 -9.20 10.88
CA GLY A 37 15.67 -8.31 10.05
C GLY A 37 14.84 -7.28 9.27
N ARG A 38 13.71 -7.70 8.68
CA ARG A 38 12.79 -6.78 7.99
C ARG A 38 12.16 -5.78 8.94
N CYS A 39 11.72 -6.25 10.11
CA CYS A 39 11.19 -5.38 11.15
C CYS A 39 12.19 -4.28 11.53
N ARG A 40 13.45 -4.66 11.83
CA ARG A 40 14.50 -3.67 12.15
C ARG A 40 14.79 -2.70 11.00
N ASN A 41 14.74 -3.16 9.76
CA ASN A 41 15.12 -2.36 8.61
C ASN A 41 14.01 -1.39 8.16
N PHE A 42 12.74 -1.75 8.33
CA PHE A 42 11.62 -1.04 7.71
C PHE A 42 10.63 -0.42 8.70
N LEU A 43 10.67 -0.80 9.97
CA LEU A 43 9.71 -0.39 10.98
C LEU A 43 10.40 0.26 12.19
N ASP A 44 9.74 1.27 12.75
CA ASP A 44 10.00 1.81 14.08
C ASP A 44 8.96 1.20 15.04
N ILE A 45 9.44 0.35 15.95
CA ILE A 45 8.57 -0.45 16.83
C ILE A 45 8.43 0.26 18.17
N GLY A 46 7.22 0.75 18.45
CA GLY A 46 6.82 1.24 19.77
C GLY A 46 6.18 0.16 20.65
N ASN A 47 5.61 0.58 21.78
CA ASN A 47 4.93 -0.32 22.70
C ASN A 47 3.67 -0.94 22.05
N ASP A 48 2.70 -0.10 21.70
CA ASP A 48 1.41 -0.57 21.16
C ASP A 48 1.27 -0.33 19.65
N ARG A 49 2.10 0.55 19.08
CA ARG A 49 2.05 0.93 17.67
C ARG A 49 3.39 0.72 16.98
N VAL A 50 3.32 0.53 15.68
CA VAL A 50 4.46 0.37 14.80
C VAL A 50 4.32 1.37 13.67
N LYS A 51 5.39 2.08 13.35
CA LYS A 51 5.43 3.03 12.25
C LYS A 51 6.34 2.51 11.14
N VAL A 52 5.92 2.61 9.89
CA VAL A 52 6.80 2.39 8.74
C VAL A 52 7.79 3.56 8.64
N LYS A 53 9.07 3.25 8.52
CA LYS A 53 10.12 4.28 8.43
C LYS A 53 9.90 5.19 7.22
N ASP A 54 10.19 6.47 7.39
CA ASP A 54 9.87 7.48 6.37
C ASP A 54 10.60 7.22 5.04
N ASN A 55 11.83 6.71 5.08
CA ASN A 55 12.58 6.33 3.87
C ASN A 55 11.89 5.24 3.02
N ILE A 56 11.07 4.38 3.65
CA ILE A 56 10.25 3.38 2.95
C ILE A 56 8.94 4.01 2.48
N LYS A 57 8.29 4.82 3.33
CA LYS A 57 7.06 5.52 2.96
C LYS A 57 7.23 6.41 1.72
N HIS A 58 8.39 7.06 1.57
CA HIS A 58 8.69 7.91 0.42
C HIS A 58 8.76 7.17 -0.92
N LEU A 59 8.82 5.83 -0.92
CA LEU A 59 8.73 5.04 -2.14
C LEU A 59 7.28 4.93 -2.66
N VAL A 60 6.28 5.27 -1.84
CA VAL A 60 4.86 5.05 -2.13
C VAL A 60 4.12 6.37 -2.29
N SER A 61 3.38 6.51 -3.39
CA SER A 61 2.43 7.60 -3.63
C SER A 61 1.01 7.06 -3.58
N PHE A 62 0.18 7.64 -2.70
CA PHE A 62 -1.22 7.23 -2.51
C PHE A 62 -2.17 8.10 -3.32
N ARG A 63 -3.03 7.49 -4.14
CA ARG A 63 -4.02 8.19 -4.97
C ARG A 63 -5.40 7.54 -4.84
N SER A 64 -6.47 8.33 -4.81
CA SER A 64 -7.80 7.77 -4.97
C SER A 64 -8.02 7.34 -6.42
N GLN A 65 -8.55 6.13 -6.59
CA GLN A 65 -8.93 5.58 -7.89
C GLN A 65 -10.10 4.62 -7.69
N ASN A 66 -11.19 4.89 -8.40
CA ASN A 66 -12.21 3.88 -8.62
C ASN A 66 -11.83 3.00 -9.81
N LEU A 67 -11.89 1.67 -9.66
CA LEU A 67 -11.50 0.72 -10.70
C LEU A 67 -12.46 0.68 -11.89
N VAL A 68 -13.63 1.29 -11.81
CA VAL A 68 -14.52 1.42 -12.98
C VAL A 68 -14.25 2.68 -13.79
N GLU A 69 -13.40 3.57 -13.29
CA GLU A 69 -13.05 4.83 -13.94
C GLU A 69 -11.81 4.68 -14.83
N SER A 70 -11.55 5.72 -15.63
CA SER A 70 -10.42 5.72 -16.54
C SER A 70 -9.08 5.71 -15.81
N TYR A 71 -8.18 4.83 -16.21
CA TYR A 71 -6.82 4.72 -15.68
C TYR A 71 -5.80 5.65 -16.35
N LYS A 72 -6.21 6.49 -17.30
CA LYS A 72 -5.29 7.31 -18.13
C LYS A 72 -4.32 8.16 -17.30
N LEU A 73 -4.74 8.62 -16.13
CA LEU A 73 -3.93 9.48 -15.25
C LEU A 73 -2.94 8.72 -14.36
N LEU A 74 -3.00 7.39 -14.32
CA LEU A 74 -2.07 6.55 -13.53
C LEU A 74 -0.76 6.29 -14.28
N GLY A 75 -0.76 6.37 -15.61
CA GLY A 75 0.42 6.14 -16.43
C GLY A 75 0.67 4.67 -16.74
N LYS A 76 1.94 4.29 -16.86
CA LYS A 76 2.36 2.91 -17.16
C LYS A 76 3.11 2.32 -15.97
N PHE A 77 2.98 1.01 -15.79
CA PHE A 77 3.61 0.27 -14.70
C PHE A 77 4.35 -0.94 -15.27
N ASP A 78 5.50 -1.26 -14.67
CA ASP A 78 6.21 -2.51 -14.95
C ASP A 78 5.45 -3.72 -14.39
N VAL A 79 4.80 -3.54 -13.23
CA VAL A 79 4.04 -4.56 -12.52
C VAL A 79 2.80 -3.93 -11.87
N VAL A 80 1.66 -4.62 -11.95
CA VAL A 80 0.40 -4.23 -11.28
C VAL A 80 -0.01 -5.33 -10.31
N PHE A 81 -0.30 -4.95 -9.06
CA PHE A 81 -0.90 -5.83 -8.06
C PHE A 81 -2.39 -5.50 -7.92
N CYS A 82 -3.26 -6.46 -8.23
CA CYS A 82 -4.71 -6.37 -8.01
C CYS A 82 -5.18 -7.68 -7.38
N ARG A 83 -5.15 -7.75 -6.05
CA ARG A 83 -5.43 -8.96 -5.27
C ARG A 83 -6.69 -8.76 -4.43
N ASP A 84 -7.54 -9.78 -4.36
CA ASP A 84 -8.74 -9.85 -3.49
C ASP A 84 -9.78 -8.73 -3.72
N VAL A 85 -9.65 -7.94 -4.79
CA VAL A 85 -10.56 -6.83 -5.14
C VAL A 85 -11.56 -7.23 -6.23
N LEU A 86 -11.11 -7.94 -7.28
CA LEU A 86 -11.97 -8.28 -8.42
C LEU A 86 -13.11 -9.24 -8.04
N ILE A 87 -13.04 -9.92 -6.90
CA ILE A 87 -14.13 -10.77 -6.40
C ILE A 87 -15.42 -9.98 -6.12
N CYS A 88 -15.31 -8.67 -5.87
CA CYS A 88 -16.44 -7.79 -5.61
C CYS A 88 -17.15 -7.31 -6.90
N PHE A 89 -16.61 -7.62 -8.08
CA PHE A 89 -17.16 -7.19 -9.37
C PHE A 89 -17.89 -8.33 -10.07
N SER A 90 -18.99 -8.00 -10.76
CA SER A 90 -19.68 -8.92 -11.65
C SER A 90 -18.79 -9.35 -12.82
N ILE A 91 -19.10 -10.48 -13.45
CA ILE A 91 -18.32 -11.05 -14.55
C ILE A 91 -18.22 -10.05 -15.72
N ASP A 92 -19.31 -9.34 -16.02
CA ASP A 92 -19.37 -8.36 -17.11
C ASP A 92 -18.47 -7.13 -16.89
N MET A 93 -18.03 -6.89 -15.66
CA MET A 93 -17.13 -5.78 -15.30
C MET A 93 -15.65 -6.18 -15.22
N LYS A 94 -15.33 -7.47 -15.44
CA LYS A 94 -13.94 -7.98 -15.42
C LYS A 94 -13.26 -7.96 -16.78
N SER A 95 -13.95 -7.48 -17.82
CA SER A 95 -13.56 -7.58 -19.23
C SER A 95 -13.05 -6.26 -19.79
#